data_AF-A0A358SS45-F1
#
_entry.id   AF-A0A358SS45-F1
#
_cell.length_a   1.000
_cell.length_b   1.000
_cell.length_c   1.000
_cell.angle_alpha   90.00
_cell.angle_beta   90.00
_cell.angle_gamma   90.00
#
_symmetry.space_group_name_H-M   'P 1'
#
loop_
_entity.id
_entity.type
_entity.pdbx_description
1 polymer ?
#
loop_
_entity_poly.entity_id
_entity_poly.type
_entity_poly.pdbx_seq_one_letter_code
_entity_poly.pdbx_strand_id
1 'polypeptide(L)'
;MGGSYGRTDRPLSASLAARVIGDQFPQLRGLEVRPFGAGWDYELFTVGGGRIFRFPKRARARAVAPARDRDDADRGRRARADGARFDWVGQPGDWFPYPFNGYRMMPGAAADQAPLTDPGGLAADLGRMLGRLHRIDPALSPPTPDDWEHEPGAEITAELVDVADSVRPLLAGDLLARAAPYLAGDVPAPPAAGPASGLWPQAGRPGWPGRTRSAA
;
A
#
# COMPACT_ATOMS: atom_id res chain seq x y z
N MET A 1 1.91 -19.49 -16.71
CA MET A 1 1.76 -20.38 -15.53
C MET A 1 0.85 -19.68 -14.53
N GLY A 2 -0.33 -20.23 -14.27
CA GLY A 2 -1.42 -19.55 -13.55
C GLY A 2 -1.11 -19.37 -12.06
N GLY A 3 -0.75 -18.16 -11.66
CA GLY A 3 -0.65 -17.76 -10.26
C GLY A 3 -2.03 -17.69 -9.62
N SER A 4 -2.11 -18.07 -8.35
CA SER A 4 -3.31 -18.02 -7.50
C SER A 4 -3.74 -16.58 -7.18
N TYR A 5 -4.05 -15.78 -8.20
CA TYR A 5 -4.54 -14.41 -8.03
C TYR A 5 -6.03 -14.47 -7.63
N GLY A 6 -6.36 -13.95 -6.43
CA GLY A 6 -7.75 -13.73 -6.02
C GLY A 6 -8.40 -14.78 -5.11
N ARG A 7 -7.64 -15.71 -4.50
CA ARG A 7 -8.21 -16.65 -3.52
C ARG A 7 -8.73 -15.89 -2.30
N THR A 8 -10.05 -15.93 -2.12
CA THR A 8 -10.74 -15.45 -0.93
C THR A 8 -10.97 -16.64 -0.01
N ASP A 9 -10.70 -16.47 1.29
CA ASP A 9 -11.00 -17.52 2.27
C ASP A 9 -12.51 -17.58 2.54
N ARG A 10 -13.25 -16.51 2.20
CA ARG A 10 -14.71 -16.46 2.31
C ARG A 10 -15.34 -15.46 1.34
N PRO A 11 -16.34 -15.87 0.54
CA PRO A 11 -17.09 -14.92 -0.29
C PRO A 11 -17.89 -13.94 0.58
N LEU A 12 -17.89 -12.66 0.22
CA LEU A 12 -18.66 -11.62 0.88
C LEU A 12 -19.69 -11.03 -0.09
N SER A 13 -20.98 -11.27 0.16
CA SER A 13 -22.05 -10.67 -0.64
C SER A 13 -22.33 -9.23 -0.20
N ALA A 14 -22.89 -8.42 -1.09
CA ALA A 14 -23.30 -7.05 -0.77
C ALA A 14 -24.32 -7.00 0.39
N SER A 15 -25.25 -7.95 0.46
CA SER A 15 -26.22 -8.05 1.55
C SER A 15 -25.56 -8.38 2.89
N LEU A 16 -24.54 -9.25 2.89
CA LEU A 16 -23.77 -9.56 4.10
C LEU A 16 -22.91 -8.36 4.52
N ALA A 17 -22.27 -7.68 3.57
CA ALA A 17 -21.54 -6.44 3.84
C ALA A 17 -22.46 -5.36 4.43
N ALA A 18 -23.67 -5.17 3.88
CA ALA A 18 -24.67 -4.24 4.41
C ALA A 18 -25.07 -4.57 5.85
N ARG A 19 -25.25 -5.86 6.17
CA ARG A 19 -25.53 -6.32 7.53
C ARG A 19 -24.38 -6.00 8.48
N VAL A 20 -23.16 -6.42 8.13
CA VAL A 20 -21.96 -6.20 8.95
C VAL A 20 -21.72 -4.70 9.21
N ILE A 21 -21.91 -3.86 8.18
CA ILE A 21 -21.79 -2.40 8.30
C ILE A 21 -22.91 -1.84 9.18
N GLY A 22 -24.17 -2.21 8.92
CA GLY A 22 -25.32 -1.69 9.65
C GLY A 22 -25.42 -2.16 11.11
N ASP A 23 -24.78 -3.28 11.47
CA ASP A 23 -24.68 -3.77 12.84
C ASP A 23 -23.70 -2.93 13.65
N GLN A 24 -22.58 -2.50 13.06
CA GLN A 24 -21.54 -1.73 13.76
C GLN A 24 -21.65 -0.21 13.59
N PHE A 25 -22.29 0.25 12.51
CA PHE A 25 -22.50 1.66 12.20
C PHE A 25 -24.00 1.91 11.94
N PRO A 26 -24.83 2.03 13.00
CA PRO A 26 -26.27 2.18 12.87
C PRO A 26 -26.71 3.34 11.97
N GLN A 27 -25.92 4.40 11.90
CA GLN A 27 -26.16 5.56 11.01
C GLN A 27 -26.02 5.25 9.52
N LEU A 28 -25.42 4.11 9.17
CA LEU A 28 -25.29 3.65 7.78
C LEU A 28 -26.30 2.54 7.45
N ARG A 29 -27.11 2.12 8.41
CA ARG A 29 -28.11 1.06 8.23
C ARG A 29 -29.15 1.50 7.20
N GLY A 30 -29.49 0.59 6.28
CA GLY A 30 -30.45 0.85 5.21
C GLY A 30 -29.90 1.64 4.02
N LEU A 31 -28.66 2.14 4.08
CA LEU A 31 -28.00 2.67 2.90
C LEU A 31 -27.71 1.57 1.90
N GLU A 32 -27.79 1.91 0.62
CA GLU A 32 -27.48 0.98 -0.45
C GLU A 32 -26.01 0.57 -0.42
N VAL A 33 -25.77 -0.74 -0.52
CA VAL A 33 -24.42 -1.32 -0.58
C VAL A 33 -24.24 -2.04 -1.91
N ARG A 34 -23.23 -1.64 -2.69
CA ARG A 34 -22.92 -2.25 -3.99
C ARG A 34 -21.46 -2.66 -4.07
N PRO A 35 -21.13 -3.80 -4.70
CA PRO A 35 -19.75 -4.13 -5.03
C PRO A 35 -19.13 -2.98 -5.84
N PHE A 36 -17.90 -2.59 -5.47
CA PHE A 36 -17.18 -1.49 -6.12
C PHE A 36 -15.97 -1.99 -6.89
N GLY A 37 -15.22 -2.92 -6.32
CA GLY A 37 -14.01 -3.46 -6.91
C GLY A 37 -13.33 -4.43 -5.96
N ALA A 38 -12.26 -5.06 -6.43
CA ALA A 38 -11.49 -5.96 -5.59
C ALA A 38 -10.02 -5.91 -5.97
N GLY A 39 -9.16 -5.85 -4.95
CA GLY A 39 -7.72 -5.99 -5.10
C GLY A 39 -7.25 -7.40 -4.72
N TRP A 40 -5.95 -7.52 -4.46
CA TRP A 40 -5.34 -8.76 -3.98
C TRP A 40 -5.80 -9.11 -2.55
N ASP A 41 -5.95 -8.08 -1.71
CA ASP A 41 -6.21 -8.25 -0.28
C ASP A 41 -7.64 -7.91 0.13
N TYR A 42 -8.33 -7.08 -0.65
CA TYR A 42 -9.60 -6.50 -0.25
C TYR A 42 -10.71 -6.66 -1.28
N GLU A 43 -11.93 -6.84 -0.78
CA GLU A 43 -13.18 -6.57 -1.50
C GLU A 43 -13.70 -5.20 -1.08
N LEU A 44 -14.07 -4.37 -2.05
CA LEU A 44 -14.52 -3.00 -1.83
C LEU A 44 -16.01 -2.89 -2.14
N PHE A 45 -16.74 -2.16 -1.29
CA PHE A 45 -18.15 -1.86 -1.47
C PHE A 45 -18.39 -0.36 -1.36
N THR A 46 -19.24 0.17 -2.23
CA THR A 46 -19.82 1.51 -2.04
C THR A 46 -20.95 1.45 -1.02
N VAL A 47 -21.08 2.48 -0.18
CA VAL A 47 -22.19 2.61 0.78
C VAL A 47 -22.83 3.99 0.69
N GLY A 48 -24.09 4.03 0.24
CA GLY A 48 -24.85 5.27 0.06
C GLY A 48 -24.17 6.29 -0.86
N GLY A 49 -23.47 5.81 -1.90
CA GLY A 49 -22.90 6.63 -2.98
C GLY A 49 -21.69 7.52 -2.66
N GLY A 50 -21.29 7.64 -1.38
CA GLY A 50 -20.21 8.56 -0.97
C GLY A 50 -19.12 7.94 -0.09
N ARG A 51 -19.15 6.63 0.12
CA ARG A 51 -18.28 5.91 1.05
C ARG A 51 -17.79 4.63 0.41
N ILE A 52 -16.55 4.28 0.69
CA ILE A 52 -15.96 2.99 0.34
C ILE A 52 -15.66 2.23 1.63
N PHE A 53 -16.08 0.97 1.68
CA PHE A 53 -15.69 0.02 2.71
C PHE A 53 -14.81 -1.04 2.09
N ARG A 54 -13.70 -1.38 2.76
CA ARG A 54 -12.76 -2.44 2.36
C ARG A 54 -12.79 -3.58 3.37
N PHE A 55 -13.03 -4.77 2.86
CA PHE A 55 -13.10 -6.01 3.62
C PHE A 55 -11.95 -6.92 3.23
N PRO A 56 -11.13 -7.37 4.19
CA PRO A 56 -10.12 -8.39 3.93
C PRO A 56 -10.69 -9.65 3.29
N LYS A 57 -10.00 -10.15 2.27
CA LYS A 57 -10.29 -11.45 1.63
C LYS A 57 -9.76 -12.64 2.44
N ARG A 58 -8.77 -12.40 3.30
CA ARG A 58 -7.98 -13.44 3.99
C ARG A 58 -7.64 -12.99 5.40
N ALA A 59 -7.44 -13.93 6.32
CA ALA A 59 -7.00 -13.60 7.67
C ALA A 59 -5.67 -12.82 7.70
N ARG A 60 -4.78 -13.17 6.77
CA ARG A 60 -3.49 -12.48 6.56
C ARG A 60 -3.60 -11.12 5.89
N ALA A 61 -4.69 -10.87 5.16
CA ALA A 61 -4.95 -9.56 4.57
C ALA A 61 -5.33 -8.63 5.72
N ARG A 62 -4.31 -8.04 6.34
CA ARG A 62 -4.50 -7.18 7.51
C ARG A 62 -5.25 -5.95 7.06
N ALA A 63 -6.59 -5.92 7.19
CA ALA A 63 -7.29 -4.64 7.32
C ALA A 63 -6.49 -3.84 8.31
N VAL A 64 -6.12 -2.62 7.91
CA VAL A 64 -5.33 -1.72 8.73
C VAL A 64 -6.04 -1.66 10.08
N ALA A 65 -5.51 -2.43 11.03
CA ALA A 65 -6.06 -2.50 12.36
C ALA A 65 -5.82 -1.11 12.93
N PRO A 66 -6.84 -0.49 13.54
CA PRO A 66 -6.78 0.87 14.07
C PRO A 66 -5.75 1.06 15.19
N ALA A 67 -4.97 0.05 15.55
CA ALA A 67 -3.73 0.26 16.31
C ALA A 67 -2.81 1.30 15.64
N ARG A 68 -3.01 1.60 14.35
CA ARG A 68 -2.30 2.65 13.61
C ARG A 68 -2.99 4.04 13.58
N ASP A 69 -4.25 4.15 14.02
CA ASP A 69 -5.01 5.42 13.94
C ASP A 69 -5.64 5.87 15.27
N ARG A 70 -5.56 5.06 16.35
CA ARG A 70 -6.11 5.44 17.66
C ARG A 70 -5.25 6.47 18.39
N ASP A 71 -3.93 6.47 18.20
CA ASP A 71 -3.01 7.40 18.86
C ASP A 71 -2.24 8.25 17.84
N ASP A 72 -2.90 9.31 17.37
CA ASP A 72 -2.39 10.67 17.57
C ASP A 72 -3.18 11.68 16.73
N ALA A 73 -3.79 12.61 17.44
CA ALA A 73 -4.24 13.89 16.91
C ALA A 73 -3.08 14.69 16.25
N ASP A 74 -1.82 14.35 16.57
CA ASP A 74 -0.60 15.03 16.09
C ASP A 74 0.10 14.36 14.89
N ARG A 75 0.25 13.03 14.85
CA ARG A 75 0.80 12.32 13.66
C ARG A 75 -0.09 12.49 12.43
N GLY A 76 -1.35 12.84 12.64
CA GLY A 76 -2.32 13.00 11.58
C GLY A 76 -2.19 14.18 10.69
N ARG A 77 -1.72 15.32 11.19
CA ARG A 77 -1.77 16.52 10.35
C ARG A 77 -0.74 16.53 9.21
N ARG A 78 0.32 15.71 9.29
CA ARG A 78 1.49 15.89 8.42
C ARG A 78 1.58 14.91 7.25
N ALA A 79 0.95 13.74 7.34
CA ALA A 79 0.85 12.76 6.25
C ALA A 79 -0.55 12.65 5.65
N ARG A 80 -1.59 13.18 6.33
CA ARG A 80 -3.01 12.94 6.01
C ARG A 80 -3.68 14.05 5.19
N ALA A 81 -2.92 14.90 4.50
CA ALA A 81 -3.51 15.95 3.66
C ALA A 81 -4.04 15.39 2.32
N ASP A 82 -3.45 14.32 1.80
CA ASP A 82 -3.70 13.84 0.42
C ASP A 82 -4.15 12.36 0.35
N GLY A 83 -4.38 11.69 1.49
CA GLY A 83 -4.72 10.27 1.58
C GLY A 83 -6.09 9.98 2.23
N ALA A 84 -6.63 8.78 2.01
CA ALA A 84 -7.91 8.36 2.58
C ALA A 84 -7.86 8.28 4.12
N ARG A 85 -8.72 9.04 4.79
CA ARG A 85 -8.97 8.94 6.23
C ARG A 85 -10.02 7.86 6.50
N PHE A 86 -9.69 6.88 7.35
CA PHE A 86 -10.66 5.88 7.79
C PHE A 86 -11.60 6.48 8.83
N ASP A 87 -12.82 6.83 8.40
CA ASP A 87 -13.87 7.38 9.26
C ASP A 87 -14.65 6.27 9.98
N TRP A 88 -14.60 5.04 9.46
CA TRP A 88 -15.27 3.88 10.02
C TRP A 88 -14.29 2.74 10.22
N VAL A 89 -14.27 2.18 11.42
CA VAL A 89 -13.34 1.12 11.80
C VAL A 89 -14.11 -0.02 12.44
N GLY A 90 -14.38 -1.04 11.64
CA GLY A 90 -15.14 -2.22 12.03
C GLY A 90 -14.27 -3.24 12.77
N GLN A 91 -14.87 -3.90 13.75
CA GLN A 91 -14.30 -5.00 14.51
C GLN A 91 -14.74 -6.36 13.93
N PRO A 92 -13.99 -7.44 14.20
CA PRO A 92 -14.50 -8.79 14.02
C PRO A 92 -15.86 -9.01 14.71
N GLY A 93 -16.72 -9.82 14.09
CA GLY A 93 -17.99 -10.23 14.67
C GLY A 93 -18.55 -11.48 13.98
N ASP A 94 -19.73 -11.90 14.41
CA ASP A 94 -20.34 -13.18 14.00
C ASP A 94 -20.50 -13.33 12.49
N TRP A 95 -20.80 -12.22 11.82
CA TRP A 95 -21.05 -12.18 10.38
C TRP A 95 -19.80 -11.96 9.53
N PHE A 96 -18.71 -11.46 10.14
CA PHE A 96 -17.44 -11.24 9.45
C PHE A 96 -16.25 -11.23 10.44
N PRO A 97 -15.28 -12.15 10.30
CA PRO A 97 -14.30 -12.44 11.35
C PRO A 97 -13.09 -11.50 11.37
N TYR A 98 -12.98 -10.57 10.43
CA TYR A 98 -11.80 -9.69 10.30
C TYR A 98 -12.16 -8.25 10.62
N PRO A 99 -11.21 -7.44 11.13
CA PRO A 99 -11.40 -6.00 11.13
C PRO A 99 -11.62 -5.52 9.69
N PHE A 100 -12.34 -4.41 9.54
CA PHE A 100 -12.58 -3.78 8.24
C PHE A 100 -12.63 -2.28 8.45
N ASN A 101 -12.52 -1.51 7.37
CA ASN A 101 -12.59 -0.06 7.50
C ASN A 101 -13.32 0.58 6.32
N GLY A 102 -13.83 1.78 6.57
CA GLY A 102 -14.48 2.61 5.59
C GLY A 102 -13.94 4.02 5.61
N TYR A 103 -14.01 4.67 4.46
CA TYR A 103 -13.57 6.05 4.25
C TYR A 103 -14.48 6.75 3.23
N ARG A 104 -14.43 8.07 3.22
CA ARG A 104 -15.13 8.87 2.20
C ARG A 104 -14.51 8.67 0.84
N MET A 105 -15.35 8.44 -0.17
CA MET A 105 -14.91 8.36 -1.55
C MET A 105 -14.28 9.69 -1.97
N MET A 106 -13.08 9.65 -2.54
CA MET A 106 -12.45 10.81 -3.13
C MET A 106 -13.05 11.05 -4.52
N PRO A 107 -13.52 12.27 -4.83
CA PRO A 107 -14.00 12.59 -6.17
C PRO A 107 -12.82 12.58 -7.15
N GLY A 108 -13.01 11.96 -8.31
CA GLY A 108 -12.01 11.93 -9.37
C GLY A 108 -12.07 10.65 -10.20
N ALA A 109 -11.18 10.58 -11.18
CA ALA A 109 -10.92 9.37 -11.97
C ALA A 109 -9.48 8.90 -11.70
N ALA A 110 -9.23 7.61 -11.88
CA ALA A 110 -7.88 7.07 -11.79
C ALA A 110 -7.02 7.64 -12.94
N ALA A 111 -5.73 7.84 -12.67
CA ALA A 111 -4.82 8.52 -13.62
C ALA A 111 -4.61 7.73 -14.93
N ASP A 112 -4.82 6.43 -14.91
CA ASP A 112 -4.80 5.54 -16.07
C ASP A 112 -6.10 5.58 -16.91
N GLN A 113 -7.17 6.15 -16.35
CA GLN A 113 -8.48 6.25 -16.99
C GLN A 113 -8.78 7.67 -17.50
N ALA A 114 -8.02 8.66 -17.05
CA ALA A 114 -8.19 10.05 -17.45
C ALA A 114 -7.18 10.44 -18.55
N PRO A 115 -7.57 11.30 -19.51
CA PRO A 115 -6.63 11.83 -20.48
C PRO A 115 -5.58 12.69 -19.77
N LEU A 116 -4.30 12.48 -20.11
CA LEU A 116 -3.19 13.26 -19.58
C LEU A 116 -3.11 14.63 -20.26
N THR A 117 -3.82 15.60 -19.69
CA THR A 117 -3.98 16.96 -20.27
C THR A 117 -2.87 17.93 -19.88
N ASP A 118 -2.25 17.75 -18.71
CA ASP A 118 -1.10 18.52 -18.24
C ASP A 118 -0.03 17.59 -17.61
N PRO A 119 0.82 16.97 -18.44
CA PRO A 119 1.89 16.10 -17.96
C PRO A 119 2.86 16.81 -17.01
N GLY A 120 3.18 18.08 -17.27
CA GLY A 120 4.14 18.85 -16.49
C GLY A 120 3.62 19.20 -15.09
N GLY A 121 2.37 19.66 -15.02
CA GLY A 121 1.67 19.90 -13.75
C GLY A 121 1.53 18.64 -12.91
N LEU A 122 1.09 17.52 -13.52
CA LEU A 122 0.96 16.25 -12.81
C LEU A 122 2.30 15.75 -12.27
N ALA A 123 3.38 15.84 -13.07
CA ALA A 123 4.71 15.46 -12.62
C ALA A 123 5.18 16.32 -11.42
N ALA A 124 4.91 17.62 -11.45
CA ALA A 124 5.24 18.52 -10.36
C ALA A 124 4.42 18.23 -9.09
N ASP A 125 3.13 17.91 -9.21
CA ASP A 125 2.27 17.51 -8.10
C ASP A 125 2.74 16.19 -7.46
N LEU A 126 3.00 15.16 -8.27
CA LEU A 126 3.54 13.89 -7.80
C LEU A 126 4.89 14.07 -7.10
N GLY A 127 5.79 14.87 -7.68
CA GLY A 127 7.09 15.17 -7.09
C GLY A 127 6.97 15.88 -5.72
N ARG A 128 6.03 16.84 -5.59
CA ARG A 128 5.73 17.49 -4.31
C ARG A 128 5.16 16.51 -3.29
N MET A 129 4.21 15.67 -3.68
CA MET A 129 3.58 14.66 -2.82
C MET A 129 4.60 13.64 -2.32
N LEU A 130 5.36 12.99 -3.22
CA LEU A 130 6.40 12.03 -2.86
C LEU A 130 7.50 12.69 -2.02
N GLY A 131 7.88 13.92 -2.36
CA GLY A 131 8.83 14.69 -1.55
C GLY A 131 8.32 14.95 -0.13
N ARG A 132 7.01 15.14 0.09
CA ARG A 132 6.42 15.23 1.44
C ARG A 132 6.44 13.86 2.14
N LEU A 133 6.08 12.80 1.42
CA LEU A 133 6.06 11.42 1.94
C LEU A 133 7.44 10.99 2.45
N HIS A 134 8.50 11.21 1.65
CA HIS A 134 9.88 10.83 2.00
C HIS A 134 10.49 11.65 3.15
N ARG A 135 9.82 12.73 3.58
CA ARG A 135 10.24 13.56 4.73
C ARG A 135 9.56 13.15 6.05
N ILE A 136 8.65 12.18 6.02
CA ILE A 136 8.06 11.64 7.24
C ILE A 136 9.15 10.89 8.00
N ASP A 137 9.32 11.21 9.29
CA ASP A 137 10.23 10.52 10.17
C ASP A 137 9.83 9.03 10.27
N PRO A 138 10.70 8.08 9.86
CA PRO A 138 10.42 6.65 9.93
C PRO A 138 10.09 6.17 11.36
N ALA A 139 10.60 6.84 12.40
CA ALA A 139 10.29 6.49 13.79
C ALA A 139 8.80 6.69 14.14
N LEU A 140 8.07 7.49 13.36
CA LEU A 140 6.62 7.66 13.49
C LEU A 140 5.84 6.49 12.87
N SER A 141 6.49 5.66 12.07
CA SER A 141 5.88 4.47 11.47
C SER A 141 5.91 3.30 12.44
N PRO A 142 4.79 2.57 12.58
CA PRO A 142 4.76 1.36 13.39
C PRO A 142 5.72 0.30 12.82
N PRO A 143 6.27 -0.60 13.66
CA PRO A 143 7.07 -1.73 13.19
C PRO A 143 6.36 -2.53 12.10
N THR A 144 7.14 -3.01 11.15
CA THR A 144 6.73 -4.08 10.25
C THR A 144 6.45 -5.32 11.10
N PRO A 145 5.27 -5.96 10.98
CA PRO A 145 4.98 -7.21 11.67
C PRO A 145 5.96 -8.32 11.27
N ASP A 146 6.29 -9.22 12.20
CA ASP A 146 7.26 -10.31 11.96
C ASP A 146 6.83 -11.29 10.85
N ASP A 147 5.53 -11.42 10.62
CA ASP A 147 4.90 -12.27 9.60
C ASP A 147 4.65 -11.55 8.27
N TRP A 148 5.21 -10.35 8.08
CA TRP A 148 5.08 -9.61 6.82
C TRP A 148 5.71 -10.39 5.66
N GLU A 149 5.06 -10.39 4.50
CA GLU A 149 5.63 -10.96 3.28
C GLU A 149 6.88 -10.14 2.91
N HIS A 150 8.05 -10.73 3.14
CA HIS A 150 9.31 -10.11 2.78
C HIS A 150 9.59 -10.43 1.32
N GLU A 151 9.46 -9.44 0.44
CA GLU A 151 10.13 -9.53 -0.85
C GLU A 151 11.63 -9.32 -0.63
N PRO A 152 12.48 -10.30 -0.99
CA PRO A 152 13.92 -10.12 -0.93
C PRO A 152 14.33 -8.89 -1.73
N GLY A 153 15.18 -8.04 -1.16
CA GLY A 153 15.65 -6.83 -1.86
C GLY A 153 16.27 -7.12 -3.23
N ALA A 154 16.79 -8.34 -3.45
CA ALA A 154 17.28 -8.80 -4.75
C ALA A 154 16.17 -8.92 -5.82
N GLU A 155 14.95 -9.28 -5.45
CA GLU A 155 13.80 -9.36 -6.36
C GLU A 155 13.35 -7.96 -6.76
N ILE A 156 13.22 -7.05 -5.78
CA ILE A 156 12.93 -5.62 -6.03
C ILE A 156 14.01 -5.00 -6.95
N THR A 157 15.28 -5.30 -6.71
CA THR A 157 16.38 -4.82 -7.55
C THR A 157 16.31 -5.39 -8.97
N ALA A 158 15.93 -6.66 -9.13
CA ALA A 158 15.76 -7.26 -10.45
C ALA A 158 14.61 -6.61 -11.23
N GLU A 159 13.46 -6.38 -10.58
CA GLU A 159 12.34 -5.66 -11.19
C GLU A 159 12.73 -4.23 -11.61
N LEU A 160 13.50 -3.53 -10.78
CA LEU A 160 14.01 -2.19 -11.10
C LEU A 160 14.90 -2.19 -12.35
N VAL A 161 15.74 -3.22 -12.52
CA VAL A 161 16.56 -3.40 -13.72
C VAL A 161 15.68 -3.71 -14.93
N ASP A 162 14.66 -4.56 -14.78
CA ASP A 162 13.75 -4.93 -15.86
C ASP A 162 12.95 -3.73 -16.39
N VAL A 163 12.61 -2.77 -15.53
CA VAL A 163 11.94 -1.53 -15.97
C VAL A 163 12.91 -0.42 -16.36
N ALA A 164 14.21 -0.54 -16.06
CA ALA A 164 15.18 0.54 -16.21
C ALA A 164 15.26 1.04 -17.66
N ASP A 165 15.27 0.15 -18.64
CA ASP A 165 15.36 0.51 -20.06
C ASP A 165 14.13 1.27 -20.56
N SER A 166 12.96 1.03 -19.96
CA SER A 166 11.75 1.79 -20.26
C SER A 166 11.75 3.18 -19.63
N VAL A 167 12.45 3.36 -18.50
CA VAL A 167 12.50 4.63 -17.75
C VAL A 167 13.62 5.54 -18.23
N ARG A 168 14.79 5.00 -18.57
CA ARG A 168 15.97 5.78 -19.04
C ARG A 168 15.64 6.83 -20.11
N PRO A 169 14.89 6.54 -21.20
CA PRO A 169 14.62 7.53 -22.24
C PRO A 169 13.69 8.66 -21.79
N LEU A 170 13.03 8.52 -20.63
CA LEU A 170 12.08 9.50 -20.09
C LEU A 170 12.74 10.50 -19.13
N LEU A 171 14.01 10.31 -18.76
CA LEU A 171 14.71 11.15 -17.78
C LEU A 171 15.56 12.21 -18.46
N ALA A 172 15.44 13.46 -17.98
CA ALA A 172 16.39 14.52 -18.31
C ALA A 172 17.81 14.15 -17.83
N GLY A 173 18.86 14.69 -18.46
CA GLY A 173 20.24 14.26 -18.20
C GLY A 173 20.70 14.39 -16.74
N ASP A 174 20.27 15.43 -16.04
CA ASP A 174 20.55 15.64 -14.61
C ASP A 174 19.79 14.65 -13.72
N LEU A 175 18.54 14.31 -14.07
CA LEU A 175 17.74 13.30 -13.39
C LEU A 175 18.27 11.89 -13.66
N LEU A 176 18.70 11.61 -14.90
CA LEU A 176 19.30 10.34 -15.27
C LEU A 176 20.58 10.07 -14.47
N ALA A 177 21.44 11.09 -14.31
CA ALA A 177 22.64 10.98 -13.49
C ALA A 177 22.31 10.66 -12.02
N ARG A 178 21.24 11.25 -11.46
CA ARG A 178 20.79 10.98 -10.09
C ARG A 178 20.12 9.62 -9.93
N ALA A 179 19.40 9.16 -10.95
CA ALA A 179 18.69 7.88 -10.95
C ALA A 179 19.59 6.69 -11.33
N ALA A 180 20.76 6.94 -11.92
CA ALA A 180 21.65 5.90 -12.46
C ALA A 180 21.95 4.74 -11.48
N PRO A 181 22.24 4.98 -10.17
CA PRO A 181 22.46 3.88 -9.23
C PRO A 181 21.21 3.01 -9.03
N TYR A 182 20.02 3.61 -8.98
CA TYR A 182 18.74 2.90 -8.84
C TYR A 182 18.43 2.05 -10.08
N LEU A 183 18.66 2.61 -11.27
CA LEU A 183 18.43 1.93 -12.55
C LEU A 183 19.46 0.84 -12.85
N ALA A 184 20.60 0.84 -12.15
CA ALA A 184 21.61 -0.23 -12.21
C ALA A 184 21.40 -1.29 -11.13
N GLY A 185 20.50 -1.06 -10.17
CA GLY A 185 20.35 -1.92 -9.00
C GLY A 185 21.47 -1.77 -7.96
N ASP A 186 22.33 -0.76 -8.12
CA ASP A 186 23.50 -0.47 -7.28
C ASP A 186 23.12 0.33 -6.02
N VAL A 187 21.90 0.13 -5.52
CA VAL A 187 21.40 0.79 -4.32
C VAL A 187 21.43 -0.24 -3.19
N PRO A 188 22.18 0.02 -2.11
CA PRO A 188 22.18 -0.89 -0.98
C PRO A 188 20.75 -0.98 -0.44
N ALA A 189 20.33 -2.19 -0.09
CA ALA A 189 19.09 -2.36 0.66
C ALA A 189 19.13 -1.40 1.86
N PRO A 190 18.07 -0.61 2.09
CA PRO A 190 18.04 0.27 3.24
C PRO A 190 18.28 -0.58 4.49
N PRO A 191 19.12 -0.13 5.44
CA PRO A 191 19.30 -0.82 6.70
C PRO A 191 17.92 -0.92 7.35
N ALA A 192 17.34 -2.13 7.36
CA ALA A 192 15.98 -2.49 7.77
C ALA A 192 15.09 -1.29 8.14
N ALA A 193 14.21 -0.86 7.22
CA ALA A 193 13.35 0.30 7.38
C ALA A 193 12.17 0.04 8.35
N GLY A 194 12.49 -0.26 9.61
CA GLY A 194 11.56 -0.36 10.72
C GLY A 194 12.31 -0.23 12.05
N PRO A 195 11.65 0.21 13.14
CA PRO A 195 12.27 0.23 14.45
C PRO A 195 12.87 -1.16 14.73
N ALA A 196 14.09 -1.18 15.28
CA ALA A 196 14.81 -2.40 15.58
C ALA A 196 13.92 -3.35 16.39
N SER A 197 13.39 -4.39 15.75
CA SER A 197 12.80 -5.49 16.49
C SER A 197 13.95 -6.12 17.27
N GLY A 198 13.87 -6.04 18.61
CA GLY A 198 14.93 -6.46 19.54
C GLY A 198 15.22 -7.96 19.57
N LEU A 199 15.09 -8.66 18.44
CA LEU A 199 15.22 -10.11 18.32
C LEU A 199 16.31 -10.57 17.35
N TRP A 200 17.18 -9.68 16.86
CA TRP A 200 18.30 -10.10 16.01
C TRP A 200 19.67 -9.91 16.70
N PRO A 201 20.45 -10.99 16.88
CA PRO A 201 21.88 -10.85 17.13
C PRO A 201 22.53 -10.20 15.91
N GLN A 202 23.41 -9.23 16.13
CA GLN A 202 24.31 -8.74 15.08
C GLN A 202 25.30 -9.86 14.71
N ALA A 203 24.88 -10.80 13.88
CA ALA A 203 25.73 -11.86 13.36
C ALA A 203 26.32 -11.44 12.01
N GLY A 204 27.64 -11.60 11.89
CA GLY A 204 28.49 -11.05 10.85
C GLY A 204 28.01 -11.26 9.41
N ARG A 205 28.31 -10.26 8.58
CA ARG A 205 28.19 -10.28 7.13
C ARG A 205 28.77 -11.57 6.52
N PRO A 206 27.98 -12.45 5.87
CA PRO A 206 28.54 -13.37 4.90
C PRO A 206 28.91 -12.55 3.65
N GLY A 207 30.18 -12.61 3.25
CA GLY A 207 30.61 -12.06 1.97
C GLY A 207 29.82 -12.70 0.83
N TRP A 208 29.28 -11.87 -0.06
CA TRP A 208 28.54 -12.33 -1.23
C TRP A 208 29.50 -13.04 -2.19
N PRO A 209 29.18 -14.26 -2.69
CA PRO A 209 29.98 -14.86 -3.75
C PRO A 209 29.78 -14.05 -5.03
N GLY A 210 30.82 -13.33 -5.44
CA GLY A 210 30.86 -12.63 -6.72
C GLY A 210 30.63 -13.63 -7.85
N ARG A 211 29.56 -13.46 -8.61
CA ARG A 211 29.42 -14.15 -9.90
C ARG A 211 30.30 -13.40 -10.90
N THR A 212 31.46 -13.98 -11.20
CA THR A 212 32.21 -13.66 -12.42
C THR A 212 31.32 -14.01 -13.62
N ARG A 213 30.98 -13.01 -14.44
CA ARG A 213 30.45 -13.27 -15.78
C ARG A 213 31.60 -13.81 -16.60
N SER A 214 31.52 -15.07 -17.02
CA SER A 214 32.39 -15.57 -18.09
C SER A 214 31.85 -15.01 -19.41
N ALA A 215 32.71 -14.31 -20.13
CA ALA A 215 32.45 -13.89 -21.50
C ALA A 215 32.45 -15.12 -22.42
N ALA A 216 31.43 -15.20 -23.28
CA ALA A 216 31.44 -15.87 -24.57
C ALA A 216 30.37 -15.21 -25.45
#